data_AF-A0A923D682-F1
#
_entry.id   AF-A0A923D682-F1
#
_cell.length_a   1.000
_cell.length_b   1.000
_cell.length_c   1.000
_cell.angle_alpha   90.00
_cell.angle_beta   90.00
_cell.angle_gamma   90.00
#
_symmetry.space_group_name_H-M   'P 1'
#
loop_
_entity.id
_entity.type
_entity.pdbx_description
1 polymer ?
#
loop_
_entity_poly.entity_id
_entity_poly.type
_entity_poly.pdbx_seq_one_letter_code
_entity_poly.pdbx_strand_id
1 'polypeptide(L)'
;MTAGFWWILVSMILYGGLHSLLASRRFKAALQRRFGSGGIRWHRFVFSILGGLTLLPPLALVALLPDRQIYIIPSPFSSWLRLLQFAGLVGLVYGVMQTGFFNFIGLDRVLDPAAVDRTPQFITGGLYRLVRHPLYTSTMLVLWASPALSWNRLALNLGASAYLIIGSIFEEQKLLDEFGEEYAAYRRRTPAFLPRLRGPQV
;
A
#
# COMPACT_ATOMS: atom_id res chain seq x y z
N MET A 1 7.59 26.24 -4.70
CA MET A 1 8.08 24.86 -4.51
C MET A 1 9.54 24.94 -4.08
N THR A 2 9.96 24.14 -3.10
CA THR A 2 11.37 24.07 -2.64
C THR A 2 12.15 23.05 -3.49
N ALA A 3 13.49 23.07 -3.44
CA ALA A 3 14.29 22.01 -4.04
C ALA A 3 13.97 20.62 -3.44
N GLY A 4 13.60 20.57 -2.16
CA GLY A 4 13.22 19.33 -1.48
C GLY A 4 12.00 18.63 -2.09
N PHE A 5 11.02 19.39 -2.58
CA PHE A 5 9.87 18.85 -3.30
C PHE A 5 10.28 17.90 -4.43
N TRP A 6 11.23 18.32 -5.27
CA TRP A 6 11.68 17.55 -6.43
C TRP A 6 12.50 16.33 -6.02
N TRP A 7 13.40 16.47 -5.04
CA TRP A 7 14.18 15.36 -4.51
C TRP A 7 13.31 14.26 -3.90
N ILE A 8 12.23 14.64 -3.21
CA ILE A 8 11.27 13.70 -2.65
C ILE A 8 10.53 12.96 -3.77
N LEU A 9 10.10 13.66 -4.83
CA LEU A 9 9.47 13.00 -5.98
C LEU A 9 10.41 12.01 -6.69
N VAL A 10 11.67 12.40 -6.93
CA VAL A 10 12.68 11.49 -7.50
C VAL A 10 12.89 10.29 -6.58
N SER A 11 13.02 10.51 -5.27
CA SER A 11 13.15 9.42 -4.29
C SER A 11 11.93 8.49 -4.29
N MET A 12 10.71 9.02 -4.43
CA MET A 12 9.49 8.23 -4.55
C MET A 12 9.43 7.43 -5.85
N ILE A 13 9.92 7.97 -6.97
CA ILE A 13 10.03 7.24 -8.24
C ILE A 13 11.05 6.10 -8.11
N LEU A 14 12.21 6.36 -7.51
CA LEU A 14 13.24 5.34 -7.26
C LEU A 14 12.71 4.23 -6.34
N TYR A 15 12.05 4.62 -5.23
CA TYR A 15 11.36 3.69 -4.34
C TYR A 15 10.34 2.85 -5.11
N GLY A 16 9.42 3.49 -5.84
CA GLY A 16 8.37 2.80 -6.58
C GLY A 16 8.92 1.84 -7.65
N GLY A 17 9.97 2.24 -8.36
CA GLY A 17 10.66 1.40 -9.35
C GLY A 17 11.32 0.19 -8.72
N LEU A 18 12.12 0.39 -7.66
CA LEU A 18 12.80 -0.69 -6.94
C LEU A 18 11.80 -1.65 -6.30
N HIS A 19 10.79 -1.12 -5.61
CA HIS A 19 9.75 -1.90 -4.96
C HIS A 19 8.95 -2.72 -5.99
N SER A 20 8.56 -2.10 -7.12
CA SER A 20 7.86 -2.81 -8.21
C SER A 20 8.72 -3.90 -8.86
N LEU A 21 10.02 -3.65 -9.03
CA LEU A 21 10.97 -4.64 -9.55
C LEU A 21 11.04 -5.87 -8.64
N LEU A 22 11.22 -5.66 -7.33
CA LEU A 22 11.30 -6.73 -6.34
C LEU A 22 9.96 -7.49 -6.19
N ALA A 23 8.84 -6.81 -6.40
CA ALA A 23 7.50 -7.39 -6.40
C ALA A 23 7.13 -8.13 -7.70
N SER A 24 7.91 -7.97 -8.77
CA SER A 24 7.57 -8.45 -10.11
C SER A 24 7.60 -9.98 -10.21
N ARG A 25 6.73 -10.54 -11.08
CA ARG A 25 6.73 -11.98 -11.40
C ARG A 25 8.08 -12.42 -11.99
N ARG A 26 8.73 -11.55 -12.78
CA ARG A 26 10.04 -11.81 -13.39
C ARG A 26 11.13 -12.00 -12.35
N PHE A 27 11.18 -11.12 -11.34
CA PHE A 27 12.16 -11.23 -10.26
C PHE A 27 11.94 -12.50 -9.43
N LYS A 28 10.68 -12.79 -9.06
CA LYS A 28 10.32 -14.04 -8.36
C LYS A 28 10.73 -15.28 -9.15
N ALA A 29 10.45 -15.32 -10.45
CA ALA A 29 10.83 -16.42 -11.32
C ALA A 29 12.36 -16.58 -11.44
N ALA A 30 13.10 -15.46 -11.55
CA ALA A 30 14.56 -15.49 -11.56
C ALA A 30 15.14 -16.03 -10.24
N LEU A 31 14.58 -15.59 -9.11
CA LEU A 31 14.97 -16.08 -7.78
C LEU A 31 14.70 -17.59 -7.63
N GLN A 32 13.53 -18.04 -8.08
CA GLN A 32 13.17 -19.47 -8.07
C GLN A 32 14.11 -20.30 -8.95
N ARG A 33 14.50 -19.81 -10.13
CA ARG A 33 15.48 -20.49 -10.99
C ARG A 33 16.87 -20.58 -10.36
N ARG A 34 17.29 -19.54 -9.63
CA ARG A 34 18.65 -19.46 -9.07
C ARG A 34 18.81 -20.18 -7.74
N PHE A 35 17.79 -20.13 -6.88
CA PHE A 35 17.86 -20.59 -5.48
C PHE A 35 16.79 -21.65 -5.12
N GLY A 36 16.00 -22.11 -6.09
CA GLY A 36 14.97 -23.12 -5.87
C GLY A 36 13.84 -22.66 -4.93
N SER A 37 13.17 -23.63 -4.31
CA SER A 37 12.06 -23.40 -3.36
C SER A 37 12.51 -22.75 -2.04
N GLY A 38 13.80 -22.85 -1.68
CA GLY A 38 14.36 -22.15 -0.53
C GLY A 38 14.33 -20.62 -0.71
N GLY A 39 14.67 -20.12 -1.90
CA GLY A 39 14.67 -18.70 -2.20
C GLY A 39 13.28 -18.06 -2.21
N ILE A 40 12.27 -18.76 -2.75
CA ILE A 40 10.89 -18.23 -2.81
C ILE A 40 10.26 -18.10 -1.42
N ARG A 41 10.67 -18.95 -0.48
CA ARG A 41 10.20 -18.93 0.92
C ARG A 41 10.50 -17.59 1.60
N TRP A 42 11.75 -17.14 1.46
CA TRP A 42 12.23 -15.91 2.07
C TRP A 42 11.85 -14.65 1.27
N HIS A 43 11.42 -14.81 0.00
CA HIS A 43 11.13 -13.69 -0.90
C HIS A 43 10.21 -12.67 -0.24
N ARG A 44 9.03 -13.08 0.26
CA ARG A 44 8.04 -12.14 0.80
C ARG A 44 8.55 -11.43 2.04
N PHE A 45 9.24 -12.14 2.94
CA PHE A 45 9.81 -11.58 4.16
C PHE A 45 10.91 -10.56 3.89
N VAL A 46 11.89 -10.94 3.06
CA VAL A 46 12.97 -10.04 2.65
C VAL A 46 12.42 -8.85 1.87
N PHE A 47 11.43 -9.08 0.99
CA PHE A 47 10.74 -8.03 0.25
C PHE A 47 10.05 -7.03 1.19
N SER A 48 9.34 -7.49 2.22
CA SER A 48 8.69 -6.61 3.20
C SER A 48 9.71 -5.76 3.96
N ILE A 49 10.85 -6.33 4.37
CA ILE A 49 11.94 -5.59 5.02
C ILE A 49 12.52 -4.55 4.06
N LEU A 50 12.91 -4.96 2.85
CA LEU A 50 13.47 -4.06 1.83
C LEU A 50 12.47 -2.96 1.44
N GLY A 51 11.18 -3.27 1.35
CA GLY A 51 10.13 -2.30 1.11
C GLY A 51 10.05 -1.26 2.23
N GLY A 52 10.14 -1.68 3.49
CA GLY A 52 10.21 -0.77 4.63
C GLY A 52 11.46 0.09 4.62
N LEU A 53 12.64 -0.51 4.41
CA LEU A 53 13.92 0.20 4.37
C LEU A 53 14.00 1.21 3.23
N THR A 54 13.53 0.84 2.04
CA THR A 54 13.57 1.72 0.86
C THR A 54 12.54 2.85 0.93
N LEU A 55 11.56 2.78 1.84
CA LEU A 55 10.67 3.87 2.17
C LEU A 55 11.30 4.90 3.13
N LEU A 56 12.36 4.54 3.86
CA LEU A 56 13.02 5.47 4.79
C LEU A 56 13.63 6.71 4.10
N PRO A 57 14.31 6.61 2.95
CA PRO A 57 14.83 7.78 2.25
C PRO A 57 13.80 8.86 1.93
N PRO A 58 12.65 8.61 1.27
CA PRO A 58 11.68 9.68 1.01
C PRO A 58 11.09 10.26 2.30
N LEU A 59 10.92 9.47 3.37
CA LEU A 59 10.49 9.97 4.68
C LEU A 59 11.55 10.86 5.34
N ALA A 60 12.82 10.46 5.26
CA ALA A 60 13.95 11.24 5.77
C ALA A 60 14.08 12.56 5.02
N LEU A 61 13.94 12.57 3.69
CA LEU A 61 13.97 13.80 2.89
C LEU A 61 12.84 14.76 3.28
N VAL A 62 11.63 14.25 3.56
CA VAL A 62 10.53 15.09 4.05
C VAL A 62 10.87 15.74 5.39
N ALA A 63 11.52 15.00 6.29
CA ALA A 63 11.85 15.48 7.64
C ALA A 63 13.08 16.40 7.70
N LEU A 64 14.09 16.16 6.85
CA LEU A 64 15.40 16.79 6.94
C LEU A 64 15.59 17.98 6.00
N LEU A 65 14.90 18.00 4.86
CA LEU A 65 15.08 19.08 3.89
C LEU A 65 14.32 20.36 4.29
N PRO A 66 14.84 21.55 3.95
CA PRO A 66 14.13 22.80 4.14
C PRO A 66 12.74 22.74 3.50
N ASP A 67 11.74 23.13 4.29
CA ASP A 67 10.33 23.00 3.90
C ASP A 67 9.61 24.34 4.05
N ARG A 68 8.56 24.50 3.24
CA ARG A 68 7.68 25.66 3.32
C ARG A 68 6.25 25.17 3.42
N GLN A 69 5.56 25.69 4.42
CA GLN A 69 4.16 25.37 4.64
C GLN A 69 3.28 25.99 3.54
N ILE A 70 2.30 25.21 3.09
CA ILE A 70 1.27 25.64 2.14
C ILE A 70 0.05 26.12 2.92
N TYR A 71 -0.42 25.32 3.88
CA TYR A 71 -1.54 25.69 4.74
C TYR A 71 -1.44 25.07 6.14
N ILE A 72 -2.13 25.72 7.08
CA ILE A 72 -2.57 25.17 8.36
C ILE A 72 -4.06 25.43 8.46
N ILE A 73 -4.82 24.38 8.75
CA ILE A 73 -6.24 24.50 9.04
C ILE A 73 -6.40 24.77 10.54
N PRO A 74 -7.11 25.84 10.95
CA PRO A 74 -7.29 26.18 12.35
C PRO A 74 -8.26 25.21 13.07
N SER A 75 -8.28 25.30 14.40
CA SER A 75 -9.32 24.67 15.22
C SER A 75 -10.69 25.34 14.95
N PRO A 76 -11.83 24.61 14.97
CA PRO A 76 -11.98 23.18 15.28
C PRO A 76 -11.83 22.25 14.08
N PHE A 77 -11.78 22.77 12.85
CA PHE A 77 -11.75 21.95 11.63
C PHE A 77 -10.55 20.98 11.57
N SER A 78 -9.42 21.39 12.12
CA SER A 78 -8.24 20.53 12.22
C SER A 78 -8.47 19.26 13.07
N SER A 79 -9.40 19.28 14.03
CA SER A 79 -9.73 18.11 14.83
C SER A 79 -10.53 17.07 14.05
N TRP A 80 -11.44 17.51 13.17
CA TRP A 80 -12.13 16.60 12.24
C TRP A 80 -11.16 15.91 11.29
N LEU A 81 -10.19 16.66 10.77
CA LEU A 81 -9.13 16.11 9.91
C LEU A 81 -8.22 15.11 10.64
N ARG A 82 -7.83 15.40 11.89
CA ARG A 82 -7.09 14.44 12.74
C ARG A 82 -7.92 13.19 13.04
N LEU A 83 -9.22 13.32 13.27
CA LEU A 83 -10.12 12.18 13.46
C LEU A 83 -10.17 11.31 12.21
N LEU A 84 -10.24 11.91 11.02
CA LEU A 84 -10.18 11.17 9.75
C LEU A 84 -8.84 10.46 9.56
N GLN A 85 -7.70 11.10 9.89
CA GLN A 85 -6.40 10.42 9.89
C GLN A 85 -6.37 9.24 10.85
N PHE A 86 -6.90 9.41 12.07
CA PHE A 86 -6.96 8.34 13.05
C PHE A 86 -7.82 7.18 12.56
N ALA A 87 -8.98 7.45 11.95
CA ALA A 87 -9.80 6.43 11.31
C ALA A 87 -9.03 5.70 10.19
N GLY A 88 -8.23 6.42 9.39
CA GLY A 88 -7.32 5.82 8.40
C GLY A 88 -6.25 4.92 9.03
N LEU A 89 -5.65 5.32 10.15
CA LEU A 89 -4.68 4.48 10.87
C LEU A 89 -5.34 3.21 11.43
N VAL A 90 -6.54 3.34 12.01
CA VAL A 90 -7.32 2.17 12.48
C VAL A 90 -7.67 1.25 11.30
N GLY A 91 -8.07 1.80 10.16
CA GLY A 91 -8.34 1.04 8.94
C GLY A 91 -7.11 0.29 8.41
N LEU A 92 -5.92 0.91 8.47
CA LEU A 92 -4.65 0.25 8.15
C LEU A 92 -4.36 -0.93 9.08
N VAL A 93 -4.44 -0.71 10.40
CA VAL A 93 -4.20 -1.76 11.39
C VAL A 93 -5.19 -2.91 11.20
N TYR A 94 -6.48 -2.60 11.09
CA TYR A 94 -7.52 -3.61 10.88
C TYR A 94 -7.31 -4.38 9.57
N GLY A 95 -6.99 -3.71 8.46
CA GLY A 95 -6.73 -4.36 7.18
C GLY A 95 -5.51 -5.30 7.22
N VAL A 96 -4.43 -4.91 7.90
CA VAL A 96 -3.27 -5.79 8.10
C VAL A 96 -3.64 -6.98 9.00
N MET A 97 -4.40 -6.77 10.06
CA MET A 97 -4.88 -7.88 10.90
C MET A 97 -5.82 -8.82 10.14
N GLN A 98 -6.68 -8.29 9.26
CA GLN A 98 -7.61 -9.07 8.44
C GLN A 98 -6.87 -9.98 7.44
N THR A 99 -5.74 -9.52 6.89
CA THR A 99 -4.88 -10.36 6.04
C THR A 99 -3.99 -11.32 6.84
N GLY A 100 -3.93 -11.15 8.17
CA GLY A 100 -3.01 -11.85 9.06
C GLY A 100 -1.62 -11.22 9.03
N PHE A 101 -1.18 -10.63 10.14
CA PHE A 101 0.11 -9.93 10.23
C PHE A 101 1.30 -10.74 9.70
N PHE A 102 1.41 -12.02 10.12
CA PHE A 102 2.48 -12.90 9.69
C PHE A 102 2.40 -13.24 8.20
N ASN A 103 1.20 -13.41 7.66
CA ASN A 103 1.03 -13.58 6.22
C ASN A 103 1.44 -12.30 5.48
N PHE A 104 1.00 -11.13 5.95
CA PHE A 104 1.30 -9.84 5.34
C PHE A 104 2.80 -9.63 5.16
N ILE A 105 3.59 -9.83 6.23
CA ILE A 105 5.06 -9.74 6.18
C ILE A 105 5.73 -10.98 5.60
N GLY A 106 4.99 -12.07 5.34
CA GLY A 106 5.51 -13.32 4.77
C GLY A 106 6.31 -14.21 5.73
N LEU A 107 6.20 -13.99 7.03
CA LEU A 107 6.85 -14.81 8.05
C LEU A 107 6.22 -16.20 8.17
N ASP A 108 4.94 -16.32 7.84
CA ASP A 108 4.22 -17.60 7.79
C ASP A 108 4.93 -18.63 6.90
N ARG A 109 5.37 -18.22 5.70
CA ARG A 109 6.11 -19.08 4.77
C ARG A 109 7.49 -19.47 5.28
N VAL A 110 8.14 -18.58 6.05
CA VAL A 110 9.45 -18.84 6.64
C VAL A 110 9.34 -19.88 7.75
N LEU A 111 8.34 -19.75 8.62
CA LEU A 111 8.12 -20.62 9.77
C LEU A 111 7.50 -21.97 9.38
N ASP A 112 6.59 -21.99 8.40
CA ASP A 112 5.94 -23.19 7.90
C ASP A 112 6.26 -23.39 6.40
N PRO A 113 7.20 -24.28 6.06
CA PRO A 113 7.54 -24.61 4.68
C PRO A 113 6.35 -25.05 3.82
N ALA A 114 5.36 -25.71 4.41
CA ALA A 114 4.17 -26.18 3.69
C ALA A 114 3.22 -25.02 3.32
N ALA A 115 3.38 -23.85 3.94
CA ALA A 115 2.63 -22.65 3.57
C ALA A 115 3.03 -22.06 2.22
N VAL A 116 4.15 -22.51 1.61
CA VAL A 116 4.57 -22.08 0.26
C VAL A 116 3.59 -22.59 -0.80
N ASP A 117 3.05 -23.80 -0.63
CA ASP A 117 2.17 -24.46 -1.61
C ASP A 117 0.67 -24.21 -1.32
N ARG A 118 0.36 -23.42 -0.28
CA ARG A 118 -1.03 -23.06 0.02
C ARG A 118 -1.59 -22.15 -1.06
N THR A 119 -2.76 -22.50 -1.57
CA THR A 119 -3.54 -21.65 -2.46
C THR A 119 -3.86 -20.32 -1.79
N PRO A 120 -3.65 -19.18 -2.46
CA PRO A 120 -3.98 -17.87 -1.92
C PRO A 120 -5.47 -17.79 -1.60
N GLN A 121 -5.79 -17.33 -0.39
CA GLN A 121 -7.18 -17.18 0.04
C GLN A 121 -7.79 -15.92 -0.56
N PHE A 122 -8.95 -16.07 -1.20
CA PHE A 122 -9.69 -14.94 -1.73
C PHE A 122 -10.50 -14.25 -0.63
N ILE A 123 -9.95 -13.17 -0.07
CA ILE A 123 -10.57 -12.43 1.04
C ILE A 123 -11.47 -11.33 0.49
N THR A 124 -12.79 -11.46 0.70
CA THR A 124 -13.79 -10.44 0.32
C THR A 124 -14.63 -9.93 1.49
N GLY A 125 -14.38 -10.40 2.72
CA GLY A 125 -15.05 -9.97 3.94
C GLY A 125 -14.52 -8.65 4.51
N GLY A 126 -15.04 -8.22 5.68
CA GLY A 126 -14.52 -7.06 6.41
C GLY A 126 -14.46 -5.77 5.58
N LEU A 127 -13.31 -5.09 5.58
CA LEU A 127 -13.13 -3.84 4.80
C LEU A 127 -13.19 -4.07 3.28
N TYR A 128 -12.85 -5.28 2.82
CA TYR A 128 -12.91 -5.66 1.40
C TYR A 128 -14.36 -5.71 0.87
N ARG A 129 -15.37 -5.73 1.75
CA ARG A 129 -16.78 -5.55 1.31
C ARG A 129 -17.07 -4.11 0.86
N LEU A 130 -16.34 -3.14 1.39
CA LEU A 130 -16.60 -1.72 1.17
C LEU A 130 -15.83 -1.21 -0.05
N VAL A 131 -14.55 -1.57 -0.15
CA VAL A 131 -13.63 -1.14 -1.20
C VAL A 131 -12.64 -2.27 -1.51
N ARG A 132 -12.15 -2.35 -2.75
CA ARG A 132 -11.23 -3.41 -3.16
C ARG A 132 -9.83 -3.25 -2.59
N HIS A 133 -9.41 -2.00 -2.34
CA HIS A 133 -8.07 -1.67 -1.85
C HIS A 133 -8.12 -0.92 -0.50
N PRO A 134 -8.61 -1.56 0.58
CA PRO A 134 -8.86 -0.87 1.85
C PRO A 134 -7.59 -0.31 2.51
N LEU A 135 -6.45 -0.99 2.36
CA LEU A 135 -5.16 -0.48 2.83
C LEU A 135 -4.74 0.78 2.06
N TYR A 136 -5.01 0.84 0.76
CA TYR A 136 -4.64 1.98 -0.08
C TYR A 136 -5.55 3.16 0.23
N THR A 137 -6.86 2.92 0.37
CA THR A 137 -7.82 3.93 0.83
C THR A 137 -7.44 4.49 2.20
N SER A 138 -7.10 3.61 3.15
CA SER A 138 -6.72 4.01 4.50
C SER A 138 -5.41 4.81 4.49
N THR A 139 -4.43 4.42 3.67
CA THR A 139 -3.19 5.18 3.45
C THR A 139 -3.47 6.55 2.85
N MET A 140 -4.29 6.62 1.81
CA MET A 140 -4.71 7.89 1.20
C MET A 140 -5.39 8.80 2.21
N LEU A 141 -6.24 8.25 3.08
CA LEU A 141 -6.90 9.02 4.12
C LEU A 141 -5.90 9.60 5.12
N VAL A 142 -4.91 8.82 5.57
CA VAL A 142 -3.84 9.29 6.46
C VAL A 142 -3.01 10.40 5.82
N LEU A 143 -2.66 10.26 4.54
CA LEU A 143 -1.83 11.23 3.83
C LEU A 143 -2.57 12.56 3.61
N TRP A 144 -3.82 12.50 3.15
CA TRP A 144 -4.56 13.67 2.67
C TRP A 144 -5.42 14.34 3.73
N ALA A 145 -5.81 13.65 4.82
CA ALA A 145 -6.53 14.28 5.93
C ALA A 145 -5.61 15.02 6.91
N SER A 146 -4.37 15.36 6.51
CA SER A 146 -3.47 16.18 7.34
C SER A 146 -4.00 17.61 7.49
N PRO A 147 -4.13 18.17 8.71
CA PRO A 147 -4.57 19.55 8.91
C PRO A 147 -3.49 20.58 8.54
N ALA A 148 -2.26 20.13 8.29
CA ALA A 148 -1.16 20.96 7.85
C ALA A 148 -0.48 20.29 6.66
N LEU A 149 -0.25 21.06 5.60
CA LEU A 149 0.43 20.58 4.41
C LEU A 149 1.57 21.53 4.07
N SER A 150 2.70 20.94 3.71
CA SER A 150 3.88 21.62 3.25
C SER A 150 4.27 21.12 1.86
N TRP A 151 5.20 21.79 1.20
CA TRP A 151 5.65 21.35 -0.13
C TRP A 151 6.28 19.95 -0.06
N ASN A 152 7.12 19.67 0.93
CA ASN A 152 7.74 18.35 1.04
C ASN A 152 6.69 17.24 1.28
N ARG A 153 5.71 17.48 2.16
CA ARG A 153 4.60 16.52 2.39
C ARG A 153 3.71 16.36 1.17
N LEU A 154 3.46 17.42 0.41
CA LEU A 154 2.71 17.33 -0.84
C LEU A 154 3.44 16.44 -1.87
N ALA A 155 4.75 16.57 -2.02
CA ALA A 155 5.54 15.70 -2.90
C ALA A 155 5.41 14.22 -2.51
N LEU A 156 5.55 13.91 -1.21
CA LEU A 156 5.36 12.56 -0.69
C LEU A 156 3.95 12.05 -0.98
N ASN A 157 2.92 12.85 -0.67
CA ASN A 157 1.53 12.49 -0.89
C ASN A 157 1.23 12.18 -2.36
N LEU A 158 1.70 13.03 -3.29
CA LEU A 158 1.52 12.82 -4.72
C LEU A 158 2.25 11.57 -5.21
N GLY A 159 3.52 11.39 -4.82
CA GLY A 159 4.30 10.21 -5.19
C GLY A 159 3.69 8.91 -4.66
N ALA A 160 3.25 8.90 -3.40
CA ALA A 160 2.61 7.74 -2.78
C ALA A 160 1.24 7.46 -3.41
N SER A 161 0.46 8.50 -3.72
CA SER A 161 -0.84 8.35 -4.41
C SER A 161 -0.66 7.75 -5.79
N ALA A 162 0.28 8.27 -6.59
CA ALA A 162 0.58 7.73 -7.91
C ALA A 162 1.03 6.27 -7.82
N TYR A 163 1.95 5.96 -6.89
CA TYR A 163 2.41 4.60 -6.66
C TYR A 163 1.27 3.64 -6.29
N LEU A 164 0.39 4.01 -5.36
CA LEU A 164 -0.73 3.17 -4.93
C LEU A 164 -1.78 2.99 -6.04
N ILE A 165 -2.08 4.04 -6.82
CA ILE A 165 -3.01 3.94 -7.95
C ILE A 165 -2.44 3.02 -9.04
N ILE A 166 -1.18 3.23 -9.44
CA ILE A 166 -0.52 2.39 -10.45
C ILE A 166 -0.40 0.95 -9.95
N GLY A 167 0.02 0.77 -8.70
CA GLY A 167 0.14 -0.53 -8.04
C GLY A 167 -1.20 -1.28 -8.04
N SER A 168 -2.30 -0.58 -7.74
CA SER A 168 -3.64 -1.18 -7.76
C SER A 168 -4.00 -1.75 -9.14
N ILE A 169 -3.67 -1.05 -10.23
CA ILE A 169 -3.99 -1.53 -11.58
C ILE A 169 -3.29 -2.85 -11.86
N PHE A 170 -1.99 -2.94 -11.54
CA PHE A 170 -1.23 -4.18 -11.70
C PHE A 170 -1.69 -5.28 -10.76
N GLU A 171 -2.13 -4.93 -9.55
CA GLU A 171 -2.70 -5.87 -8.59
C GLU A 171 -4.03 -6.44 -9.10
N GLU A 172 -4.94 -5.60 -9.60
CA GLU A 172 -6.22 -6.06 -10.16
C GLU A 172 -6.00 -6.98 -11.37
N GLN A 173 -5.01 -6.70 -12.21
CA GLN A 173 -4.64 -7.59 -13.32
C GLN A 173 -4.17 -8.96 -12.80
N LYS A 174 -3.30 -8.98 -11.77
CA LYS A 174 -2.83 -10.23 -11.18
C LYS A 174 -3.98 -11.03 -10.56
N LEU A 175 -4.91 -10.36 -9.88
CA LEU A 175 -6.08 -11.00 -9.28
C LEU A 175 -7.05 -11.54 -10.34
N LEU A 176 -7.19 -10.86 -11.49
CA LEU A 176 -7.95 -11.39 -12.63
C LEU A 176 -7.28 -12.64 -13.21
N ASP A 177 -5.96 -12.65 -13.37
CA ASP A 177 -5.24 -13.83 -13.85
C ASP A 177 -5.38 -15.03 -12.89
N GLU A 178 -5.44 -14.76 -11.59
CA GLU A 178 -5.39 -15.78 -10.54
C GLU A 178 -6.78 -16.33 -10.17
N PHE A 179 -7.79 -15.47 -10.08
CA PHE A 179 -9.14 -15.82 -9.62
C PHE A 179 -10.22 -15.71 -10.72
N GLY A 180 -9.88 -15.23 -11.92
CA GLY A 180 -10.76 -15.21 -13.08
C GLY A 180 -12.11 -14.52 -12.85
N GLU A 181 -13.19 -15.24 -13.16
CA GLU A 181 -14.57 -14.74 -13.05
C GLU A 181 -14.99 -14.38 -11.61
N GLU A 182 -14.44 -15.05 -10.60
CA GLU A 182 -14.77 -14.77 -9.21
C GLU A 182 -14.33 -13.34 -8.84
N TYR A 183 -13.11 -12.97 -9.22
CA TYR A 183 -12.62 -11.61 -9.03
C TYR A 183 -13.31 -10.62 -9.96
N ALA A 184 -13.64 -10.99 -11.20
CA ALA A 184 -14.40 -10.13 -12.10
C ALA A 184 -15.79 -9.77 -11.52
N ALA A 185 -16.49 -10.75 -10.94
CA ALA A 185 -17.76 -10.53 -10.25
C ALA A 185 -17.61 -9.61 -9.03
N TYR A 186 -16.60 -9.83 -8.21
CA TYR A 186 -16.26 -8.96 -7.09
C TYR A 186 -15.94 -7.53 -7.53
N ARG A 187 -15.19 -7.37 -8.64
CA ARG A 187 -14.83 -6.08 -9.22
C ARG A 187 -16.04 -5.27 -9.69
N ARG A 188 -17.09 -5.93 -10.19
CA ARG A 188 -18.34 -5.28 -10.61
C ARG A 188 -19.13 -4.70 -9.42
N ARG A 189 -19.16 -5.41 -8.29
CA ARG A 189 -19.95 -5.04 -7.11
C ARG A 189 -19.25 -4.07 -6.14
N THR A 190 -17.93 -4.19 -5.97
CA THR A 190 -17.17 -3.42 -4.98
C THR A 190 -16.33 -2.34 -5.66
N PRO A 191 -16.38 -1.05 -5.27
CA PRO A 191 -15.57 0.02 -5.85
C PRO A 191 -14.07 -0.08 -5.46
N ALA A 192 -13.17 0.55 -6.23
CA ALA A 192 -11.73 0.46 -5.98
C ALA A 192 -11.29 1.10 -4.65
N PHE A 193 -11.62 2.38 -4.44
CA PHE A 193 -11.05 3.19 -3.35
C PHE A 193 -12.09 3.90 -2.46
N LEU A 194 -13.20 4.35 -3.02
CA LEU A 194 -14.23 5.09 -2.27
C LEU A 194 -15.47 4.23 -2.13
N PRO A 195 -15.99 4.03 -0.90
CA PRO A 195 -17.19 3.23 -0.69
C PRO A 195 -18.40 3.90 -1.35
N ARG A 196 -19.34 3.08 -1.83
CA ARG A 196 -20.61 3.60 -2.36
C ARG A 196 -21.48 4.09 -1.20
N LEU A 197 -22.15 5.23 -1.39
CA LEU A 197 -23.10 5.78 -0.41
C LEU A 197 -24.32 4.88 -0.20
N ARG A 198 -24.66 4.05 -1.20
CA ARG A 198 -25.60 2.94 -1.05
C ARG A 198 -24.79 1.73 -0.63
N GLY A 199 -25.09 1.19 0.56
CA GLY A 199 -24.38 0.07 1.18
C GLY A 199 -24.26 -1.15 0.26
N PRO A 200 -23.39 -2.12 0.59
CA PRO A 200 -23.15 -3.27 -0.27
C PRO A 200 -24.48 -3.97 -0.59
N GLN A 201 -24.80 -4.12 -1.88
CA GLN A 201 -25.88 -5.01 -2.31
C GLN A 201 -25.38 -6.42 -2.02
N VAL A 202 -25.92 -7.01 -0.95
CA VAL A 202 -25.68 -8.41 -0.54
C VAL A 202 -26.38 -9.33 -1.53
#